data_AF-A0A7G8VCG2-F1
#
_entry.id   AF-A0A7G8VCG2-F1
#
_cell.length_a   1.000
_cell.length_b   1.000
_cell.length_c   1.000
_cell.angle_alpha   90.00
_cell.angle_beta   90.00
_cell.angle_gamma   90.00
#
_symmetry.space_group_name_H-M   'P 1'
#
loop_
_entity.id
_entity.type
_entity.pdbx_description
1 polymer ?
#
loop_
_entity_poly.entity_id
_entity_poly.type
_entity_poly.pdbx_seq_one_letter_code
_entity_poly.pdbx_strand_id
1 'polypeptide(L)'
;MKLAPAHKSESSPELQAVHTVRGMVRAARGSATQKEFGVRLGGVDQALVSRYESGDVDPPAKVIEACMQVLRGRDDMHEFSAKAIAQRIQTELQGDEHSDLRRAFAYMLDGLKPRKIGRPAKPKG
;
A
#
# COMPACT_ATOMS: atom_id res chain seq x y z
N MET A 1 14.48 -43.46 -9.61
CA MET A 1 14.16 -42.07 -10.02
C MET A 1 13.41 -41.41 -8.87
N LYS A 2 14.03 -40.48 -8.13
CA LYS A 2 13.36 -39.72 -7.07
C LYS A 2 12.84 -38.42 -7.70
N LEU A 3 11.52 -38.25 -7.73
CA LEU A 3 10.91 -36.95 -8.05
C LEU A 3 11.30 -35.94 -6.97
N ALA A 4 11.84 -34.80 -7.38
CA ALA A 4 12.02 -33.65 -6.52
C ALA A 4 10.65 -33.07 -6.13
N PRO A 5 10.45 -32.57 -4.89
CA PRO A 5 9.22 -31.89 -4.53
C PRO A 5 9.15 -30.51 -5.18
N ALA A 6 7.93 -30.15 -5.57
CA ALA A 6 7.58 -28.89 -6.20
C ALA A 6 8.07 -27.68 -5.41
N HIS A 7 8.59 -26.69 -6.13
CA HIS A 7 8.82 -25.34 -5.61
C HIS A 7 7.51 -24.81 -5.01
N LYS A 8 7.42 -24.79 -3.68
CA LYS A 8 6.44 -23.98 -2.98
C LYS A 8 6.80 -22.51 -3.23
N SER A 9 5.91 -21.80 -3.91
CA SER A 9 5.86 -20.34 -3.89
C SER A 9 5.39 -19.90 -2.50
N GLU A 10 6.27 -19.99 -1.51
CA GLU A 10 6.06 -19.37 -0.20
C GLU A 10 6.35 -17.87 -0.37
N SER A 11 5.31 -17.11 -0.70
CA SER A 11 5.31 -15.66 -0.53
C SER A 11 5.58 -15.35 0.95
N SER A 12 6.78 -14.83 1.23
CA SER A 12 7.32 -14.58 2.57
C SER A 12 6.39 -13.68 3.40
N PRO A 13 6.16 -13.95 4.70
CA PRO A 13 5.30 -13.13 5.56
C PRO A 13 5.77 -11.68 5.70
N GLU A 14 7.03 -11.37 5.38
CA GLU A 14 7.55 -10.00 5.31
C GLU A 14 6.91 -9.18 4.17
N LEU A 15 6.56 -9.82 3.06
CA LEU A 15 5.93 -9.19 1.88
C LEU A 15 4.48 -8.80 2.16
N GLN A 16 3.75 -9.63 2.92
CA GLN A 16 2.37 -9.32 3.31
C GLN A 16 2.26 -8.13 4.27
N ALA A 17 3.31 -7.84 5.06
CA ALA A 17 3.29 -6.76 6.02
C ALA A 17 3.17 -5.39 5.32
N VAL A 18 3.85 -5.18 4.20
CA VAL A 18 3.92 -3.88 3.52
C VAL A 18 2.54 -3.39 3.05
N HIS A 19 1.62 -4.31 2.72
CA HIS A 19 0.28 -3.95 2.25
C HIS A 19 -0.69 -3.44 3.33
N THR A 20 -0.21 -3.25 4.55
CA THR A 20 -0.96 -2.61 5.63
C THR A 20 -0.32 -1.29 5.99
N VAL A 21 -1.10 -0.33 6.51
CA VAL A 21 -0.56 0.95 6.96
C VAL A 21 0.56 0.75 7.98
N ARG A 22 0.36 -0.11 8.98
CA ARG A 22 1.39 -0.43 9.99
C ARG A 22 2.66 -1.03 9.40
N GLY A 23 2.55 -1.92 8.41
CA GLY A 23 3.72 -2.53 7.82
C GLY A 23 4.41 -1.64 6.80
N MET A 24 3.70 -0.73 6.14
CA MET A 24 4.28 0.40 5.41
C MET A 24 5.11 1.29 6.36
N VAL A 25 4.60 1.60 7.56
CA VAL A 25 5.37 2.36 8.57
C VAL A 25 6.66 1.61 8.97
N ARG A 26 6.56 0.31 9.27
CA ARG A 26 7.73 -0.53 9.60
C ARG A 26 8.74 -0.60 8.45
N ALA A 27 8.26 -0.77 7.22
CA ALA A 27 9.09 -0.82 6.03
C ALA A 27 9.82 0.50 5.81
N ALA A 28 9.10 1.63 5.91
CA ALA A 28 9.69 2.97 5.79
C ALA A 28 10.76 3.23 6.85
N ARG A 29 10.56 2.78 8.10
CA ARG A 29 11.58 2.85 9.16
C ARG A 29 12.83 2.05 8.82
N GLY A 30 12.67 0.82 8.32
CA GLY A 30 13.77 -0.11 8.07
C GLY A 30 14.57 -0.40 9.34
N SER A 31 15.90 -0.27 9.27
CA SER A 31 16.80 -0.53 10.40
C SER A 31 16.93 0.62 11.40
N ALA A 32 16.35 1.80 11.11
CA ALA A 32 16.43 2.93 12.04
C ALA A 32 15.64 2.65 13.33
N THR A 33 16.05 3.27 14.44
CA THR A 33 15.25 3.26 15.66
C THR A 33 13.96 4.05 15.45
N GLN A 34 12.91 3.72 16.20
CA GLN A 34 11.63 4.46 16.13
C GLN A 34 11.79 5.95 16.49
N LYS A 35 12.76 6.28 17.36
CA LYS A 35 13.10 7.66 17.70
C LYS A 35 13.71 8.41 16.51
N GLU A 36 14.71 7.84 15.87
CA GLU A 36 15.34 8.44 14.67
C GLU A 36 14.34 8.57 13.54
N PHE A 37 13.48 7.57 13.35
CA PHE A 37 12.43 7.61 12.35
C PHE A 37 11.39 8.69 12.64
N GLY A 38 10.99 8.85 13.90
CA GLY A 38 10.11 9.94 14.33
C GLY A 38 10.66 11.33 13.99
N VAL A 39 11.97 11.54 14.16
CA VAL A 39 12.64 12.78 13.71
C VAL A 39 12.54 12.95 12.18
N ARG A 40 12.78 11.88 11.40
CA ARG A 40 12.65 11.91 9.93
C ARG A 40 11.22 12.25 9.47
N LEU A 41 10.21 11.85 10.23
CA LEU A 41 8.80 12.16 9.97
C LEU A 41 8.39 13.59 10.37
N GLY A 42 9.35 14.45 10.73
CA GLY A 42 9.10 15.84 11.12
C GLY A 42 8.81 16.03 12.61
N GLY A 43 9.42 15.20 13.47
CA GLY A 43 9.33 15.34 14.93
C GLY A 43 8.17 14.57 15.56
N VAL A 44 7.84 13.39 15.04
CA VAL A 44 6.88 12.47 15.66
C VAL A 44 7.55 11.76 16.84
N ASP A 45 6.87 11.69 17.98
CA ASP A 45 7.41 11.01 19.17
C ASP A 45 7.57 9.50 18.94
N GLN A 46 8.62 8.91 19.53
CA GLN A 46 8.90 7.48 19.43
C GLN A 46 7.72 6.60 19.90
N ALA A 47 7.05 6.98 20.99
CA ALA A 47 5.88 6.25 21.48
C ALA A 47 4.69 6.32 20.53
N LEU A 48 4.60 7.37 19.71
CA LEU A 48 3.56 7.51 18.70
C LEU A 48 3.92 6.69 17.45
N VAL A 49 5.19 6.68 17.03
CA VAL A 49 5.70 5.78 15.99
C VAL A 49 5.41 4.32 16.35
N SER A 50 5.67 3.93 17.61
CA SER A 50 5.38 2.57 18.08
C SER A 50 3.90 2.18 17.92
N ARG A 51 2.97 3.11 18.21
CA ARG A 51 1.53 2.89 18.05
C ARG A 51 1.10 2.78 16.58
N TYR A 52 1.76 3.50 15.69
CA TYR A 52 1.56 3.32 14.25
C TYR A 52 2.04 1.94 13.78
N GLU A 53 3.16 1.46 14.30
CA GLU A 53 3.74 0.17 13.91
C GLU A 53 2.99 -1.03 14.49
N SER A 54 2.36 -0.92 15.65
CA SER A 54 1.44 -1.96 16.16
C SER A 54 0.11 -1.97 15.41
N GLY A 55 -0.31 -0.80 14.92
CA GLY A 55 -1.64 -0.57 14.35
C GLY A 55 -2.68 -0.15 15.38
N ASP A 56 -2.24 0.29 16.58
CA ASP A 56 -3.13 0.78 17.63
C ASP A 56 -3.77 2.14 17.27
N VAL A 57 -3.05 2.93 16.46
CA VAL A 57 -3.50 4.24 15.98
C VAL A 57 -3.14 4.37 14.51
N ASP A 58 -4.07 4.89 13.71
CA ASP A 58 -3.78 5.22 12.32
C ASP A 58 -2.92 6.49 12.20
N PRO A 59 -1.82 6.45 11.43
CA PRO A 59 -1.04 7.64 11.15
C PRO A 59 -1.84 8.66 10.33
N PRO A 60 -1.63 9.97 10.55
CA PRO A 60 -2.24 11.00 9.73
C PRO A 60 -1.72 10.94 8.29
N ALA A 61 -2.48 11.49 7.34
CA ALA A 61 -2.14 11.49 5.91
C ALA A 61 -0.71 11.96 5.63
N LYS A 62 -0.25 13.03 6.29
CA LYS A 62 1.14 13.54 6.15
C LYS A 62 2.22 12.50 6.46
N VAL A 63 1.98 11.62 7.43
CA VAL A 63 2.92 10.55 7.81
C VAL A 63 2.85 9.42 6.79
N ILE A 64 1.65 9.08 6.32
CA ILE A 64 1.45 8.10 5.24
C ILE A 64 2.21 8.54 3.98
N GLU A 65 2.05 9.79 3.57
CA GLU A 65 2.74 10.37 2.42
C GLU A 65 4.27 10.35 2.58
N ALA A 66 4.78 10.71 3.75
CA ALA A 66 6.21 10.65 4.06
C ALA A 66 6.76 9.21 3.98
N CYS A 67 6.04 8.23 4.55
CA CYS A 67 6.40 6.82 4.44
C CYS A 67 6.41 6.35 2.98
N MET A 68 5.40 6.72 2.19
CA MET A 68 5.35 6.40 0.77
C MET A 68 6.53 7.00 0.00
N GLN A 69 6.91 8.25 0.30
CA GLN A 69 8.08 8.88 -0.34
C GLN A 69 9.38 8.15 -0.03
N VAL A 70 9.57 7.68 1.21
CA VAL A 70 10.74 6.87 1.59
C VAL A 70 10.79 5.55 0.82
N LEU A 71 9.63 4.95 0.54
CA LEU A 71 9.53 3.65 -0.13
C LEU A 71 9.60 3.75 -1.67
N ARG A 72 9.29 4.90 -2.28
CA ARG A 72 9.28 5.08 -3.75
C ARG A 72 10.58 4.69 -4.46
N GLY A 73 11.72 4.71 -3.78
CA GLY A 73 13.03 4.36 -4.34
C GLY A 73 13.49 2.93 -4.03
N ARG A 74 12.68 2.12 -3.36
CA ARG A 74 13.00 0.74 -3.02
C ARG A 74 12.25 -0.20 -3.97
N ASP A 75 12.96 -1.21 -4.48
CA ASP A 75 12.38 -2.22 -5.37
C ASP A 75 11.30 -3.08 -4.67
N ASP A 76 11.18 -2.99 -3.34
CA ASP A 76 10.11 -3.59 -2.53
C ASP A 76 8.70 -3.04 -2.88
N MET A 77 8.59 -1.88 -3.53
CA MET A 77 7.31 -1.35 -4.02
C MET A 77 6.75 -2.06 -5.26
N HIS A 78 7.51 -2.94 -5.94
CA HIS A 78 6.98 -3.78 -7.03
C HIS A 78 5.79 -4.64 -6.57
N GLU A 79 5.62 -4.83 -5.26
CA GLU A 79 4.54 -5.61 -4.68
C GLU A 79 3.17 -4.93 -4.73
N PHE A 80 3.07 -3.60 -4.88
CA PHE A 80 1.78 -2.91 -5.08
C PHE A 80 1.35 -2.88 -6.55
N SER A 81 1.72 -3.89 -7.33
CA SER A 81 1.27 -4.02 -8.72
C SER A 81 -0.25 -4.09 -8.81
N ALA A 82 -0.83 -3.65 -9.94
CA ALA A 82 -2.26 -3.79 -10.20
C ALA A 82 -2.73 -5.25 -10.06
N LYS A 83 -1.86 -6.20 -10.43
CA LYS A 83 -2.11 -7.64 -10.27
C LYS A 83 -2.21 -8.05 -8.81
N ALA A 84 -1.26 -7.64 -7.97
CA ALA A 84 -1.27 -7.97 -6.54
C ALA A 84 -2.49 -7.37 -5.81
N ILE A 85 -2.85 -6.13 -6.16
CA ILE A 85 -4.07 -5.49 -5.63
C ILE A 85 -5.32 -6.27 -6.05
N ALA A 86 -5.43 -6.65 -7.32
CA ALA A 86 -6.55 -7.42 -7.83
C ALA A 86 -6.67 -8.80 -7.14
N GLN A 87 -5.54 -9.50 -6.94
CA GLN A 87 -5.51 -10.78 -6.23
C GLN A 87 -6.01 -10.63 -4.79
N ARG A 88 -5.59 -9.58 -4.08
CA ARG A 88 -6.04 -9.35 -2.71
C ARG A 88 -7.53 -9.04 -2.64
N ILE A 89 -8.04 -8.22 -3.55
CA ILE A 89 -9.49 -7.96 -3.65
C ILE A 89 -10.25 -9.28 -3.89
N GLN A 90 -9.74 -10.15 -4.76
CA GLN A 90 -10.35 -11.45 -5.02
C GLN A 90 -10.34 -12.36 -3.78
N THR A 91 -9.24 -12.40 -3.02
CA THR A 91 -9.10 -13.24 -1.83
C THR A 91 -9.93 -12.73 -0.64
N GLU A 92 -9.86 -11.44 -0.32
CA GLU A 92 -10.48 -10.86 0.88
C GLU A 92 -11.98 -10.62 0.69
N LEU A 93 -12.40 -10.35 -0.56
CA LEU A 93 -13.78 -10.09 -0.90
C LEU A 93 -14.32 -11.24 -1.75
N GLN A 94 -14.08 -12.49 -1.35
CA GLN A 94 -14.68 -13.66 -1.99
C GLN A 94 -16.07 -13.94 -1.40
N GLY A 95 -17.03 -14.40 -2.19
CA GLY A 95 -18.39 -14.73 -1.70
C GLY A 95 -19.42 -13.63 -1.96
N ASP A 96 -20.70 -13.98 -1.93
CA ASP A 96 -21.79 -13.09 -2.35
C ASP A 96 -22.04 -11.94 -1.36
N GLU A 97 -21.71 -12.15 -0.09
CA GLU A 97 -21.82 -11.18 1.01
C GLU A 97 -20.97 -9.93 0.81
N HIS A 98 -19.89 -10.02 0.02
CA HIS A 98 -19.00 -8.88 -0.28
C HIS A 98 -19.31 -8.18 -1.61
N SER A 99 -20.43 -8.49 -2.24
CA SER A 99 -20.84 -7.92 -3.54
C SER A 99 -20.90 -6.38 -3.52
N ASP A 100 -21.41 -5.79 -2.44
CA ASP A 100 -21.48 -4.33 -2.26
C ASP A 100 -20.11 -3.68 -2.15
N LEU A 101 -19.18 -4.32 -1.44
CA LEU A 101 -17.81 -3.82 -1.31
C LEU A 101 -17.09 -3.87 -2.67
N ARG A 102 -17.22 -4.98 -3.42
CA ARG A 102 -16.66 -5.07 -4.78
C ARG A 102 -17.21 -3.98 -5.70
N ARG A 103 -18.52 -3.68 -5.58
CA ARG A 103 -19.17 -2.59 -6.33
C ARG A 103 -18.65 -1.20 -5.91
N ALA A 104 -18.46 -0.95 -4.62
CA ALA A 104 -17.87 0.30 -4.14
C ALA A 104 -16.44 0.51 -4.68
N PHE A 105 -15.61 -0.54 -4.70
CA PHE A 105 -14.28 -0.50 -5.32
C PHE A 105 -14.36 -0.16 -6.82
N ALA A 106 -15.32 -0.73 -7.56
CA ALA A 106 -15.51 -0.41 -8.97
C ALA A 106 -15.83 1.08 -9.20
N TYR A 107 -16.76 1.65 -8.41
CA TYR A 107 -17.09 3.08 -8.50
C TYR A 107 -15.91 3.98 -8.15
N MET A 108 -15.12 3.62 -7.14
CA MET A 108 -13.89 4.33 -6.79
C MET A 108 -12.88 4.30 -7.95
N LEU A 109 -12.67 3.15 -8.59
CA LEU A 109 -11.80 3.03 -9.76
C LEU A 109 -12.28 3.89 -10.93
N ASP A 110 -13.59 3.98 -11.15
CA ASP A 110 -14.14 4.86 -12.18
C ASP A 110 -13.91 6.35 -11.87
N GLY A 111 -14.03 6.75 -10.61
CA GLY A 111 -13.76 8.12 -10.16
C GLY A 111 -12.29 8.55 -10.29
N LEU A 112 -11.36 7.60 -10.23
CA LEU A 112 -9.91 7.84 -10.35
C LEU A 112 -9.44 7.97 -11.81
N LYS A 113 -10.26 7.58 -12.80
CA LYS A 113 -9.89 7.73 -14.20
C LYS A 113 -9.77 9.22 -14.53
N PRO A 114 -8.63 9.68 -15.10
CA PRO A 114 -8.49 11.08 -15.49
C PRO A 114 -9.64 11.45 -16.43
N ARG A 115 -10.40 12.48 -16.07
CA ARG A 115 -11.40 13.04 -16.97
C ARG A 115 -10.67 13.45 -18.23
N LYS A 116 -11.08 12.95 -19.40
CA LYS A 116 -10.59 13.46 -20.68
C LYS A 116 -10.92 14.95 -20.72
N ILE A 117 -9.93 15.80 -20.42
CA ILE A 117 -10.07 17.24 -20.60
C ILE A 117 -10.24 17.40 -22.12
N GLY A 118 -11.45 17.78 -22.53
CA GLY A 118 -11.75 18.02 -23.94
C GLY A 118 -10.72 18.98 -24.52
N ARG A 119 -10.10 18.60 -25.63
CA ARG A 119 -9.12 19.41 -26.35
C ARG A 119 -9.72 20.82 -26.56
N PRO A 120 -9.03 21.91 -26.19
CA PRO A 120 -9.58 23.25 -26.37
C PRO A 120 -9.90 23.47 -27.85
N ALA A 121 -11.08 24.02 -28.12
CA ALA A 121 -11.52 24.30 -29.49
C ALA A 121 -10.49 25.19 -30.19
N LYS A 122 -10.10 24.81 -31.42
CA LYS A 122 -9.21 25.65 -32.23
C LYS A 122 -9.87 27.02 -32.43
N PRO A 123 -9.14 28.12 -32.25
CA PRO A 123 -9.67 29.45 -32.57
C PRO A 123 -10.03 29.47 -34.06
N LYS A 124 -11.23 29.99 -34.36
CA LYS A 124 -11.63 30.29 -35.73
C LYS A 124 -10.80 31.49 -36.19
N GLY A 125 -9.94 31.27 -37.18
CA GLY A 125 -9.28 32.33 -37.94
C GLY A 125 -10.24 32.98 -38.92
#